data_AF-A0A439TNI4-F1
#
_entry.id   AF-A0A439TNI4-F1
#
_cell.length_a   1.000
_cell.length_b   1.000
_cell.length_c   1.000
_cell.angle_alpha   90.00
_cell.angle_beta   90.00
_cell.angle_gamma   90.00
#
_symmetry.space_group_name_H-M   'P 1'
#
loop_
_entity.id
_entity.type
_entity.pdbx_description
1 polymer ?
#
loop_
_entity_poly.entity_id
_entity_poly.type
_entity_poly.pdbx_seq_one_letter_code
_entity_poly.pdbx_strand_id
1 'polypeptide(L)' 'QRLRFLVAVRPGLQSPTLAARMTSTLDRISGGRLLINVVTGGDPVENKGDGIFLSHDERYEVTREFLDIYK' A
#
# COMPACT_ATOMS: atom_id res chain seq x y z
N GLN A 1 16.97 19.28 5.04
CA GLN A 1 17.29 17.85 4.79
C GLN A 1 16.94 16.96 6.00
N ARG A 2 15.70 17.04 6.54
CA ARG A 2 15.24 16.17 7.65
C ARG A 2 13.78 15.69 7.50
N LEU A 3 13.11 16.09 6.43
CA LEU A 3 11.72 15.72 6.17
C LEU A 3 11.60 14.20 5.97
N ARG A 4 10.55 13.59 6.51
CA ARG A 4 10.20 12.20 6.21
C ARG A 4 9.00 12.16 5.27
N PHE A 5 8.90 11.12 4.47
CA PHE A 5 7.82 10.95 3.50
C PHE A 5 6.86 9.90 4.02
N LEU A 6 5.64 10.28 4.38
CA LEU A 6 4.57 9.34 4.69
C LEU A 6 3.78 9.07 3.42
N VAL A 7 3.95 7.88 2.85
CA VAL A 7 3.35 7.49 1.57
C VAL A 7 2.29 6.42 1.79
N ALA A 8 1.14 6.56 1.12
CA ALA A 8 0.09 5.57 1.17
C ALA A 8 0.44 4.34 0.31
N VAL A 9 0.33 3.15 0.89
CA VAL A 9 0.31 1.87 0.17
C VAL A 9 -1.11 1.34 0.23
N ARG A 10 -1.67 1.01 -0.93
CA ARG A 10 -3.04 0.52 -1.09
C ARG A 10 -3.04 -0.97 -1.47
N PRO A 11 -3.28 -1.89 -0.52
CA PRO A 11 -3.48 -3.30 -0.83
C PRO A 11 -4.62 -3.51 -1.84
N GLY A 12 -4.49 -4.53 -2.70
CA GLY A 12 -5.44 -4.83 -3.78
C GLY A 12 -5.25 -4.02 -5.07
N LEU A 13 -4.63 -2.83 -5.01
CA LEU A 13 -4.35 -2.02 -6.21
C LEU A 13 -3.08 -2.45 -6.95
N GLN A 14 -2.12 -3.04 -6.23
CA GLN A 14 -0.84 -3.48 -6.79
C GLN A 14 -0.32 -4.74 -6.09
N SER A 15 0.56 -5.47 -6.77
CA SER A 15 1.23 -6.64 -6.18
C SER A 15 2.06 -6.26 -4.95
N PRO A 16 2.03 -7.05 -3.85
CA PRO A 16 2.85 -6.81 -2.66
C PRO A 16 4.34 -6.82 -2.97
N THR A 17 4.80 -7.69 -3.88
CA THR A 17 6.20 -7.75 -4.31
C THR A 17 6.65 -6.47 -5.02
N LEU A 18 5.77 -5.89 -5.85
CA LEU A 18 6.05 -4.63 -6.53
C LEU A 18 6.12 -3.48 -5.52
N ALA A 19 5.15 -3.41 -4.61
CA ALA A 19 5.12 -2.40 -3.55
C ALA A 19 6.40 -2.48 -2.69
N ALA A 20 6.81 -3.67 -2.25
CA ALA A 20 8.02 -3.88 -1.45
C ALA A 20 9.28 -3.38 -2.18
N ARG A 21 9.40 -3.68 -3.48
CA ARG A 21 10.53 -3.19 -4.29
C ARG A 21 10.55 -1.67 -4.38
N MET A 22 9.41 -1.04 -4.65
CA MET A 22 9.32 0.42 -4.76
C MET A 22 9.61 1.11 -3.42
N THR A 23 9.05 0.63 -2.32
CA THR A 23 9.29 1.22 -1.00
C THR A 23 10.73 1.01 -0.54
N SER A 24 11.32 -0.16 -0.81
CA SER A 24 12.74 -0.42 -0.53
C SER A 24 13.67 0.49 -1.35
N THR A 25 13.28 0.82 -2.59
CA THR A 25 14.02 1.75 -3.46
C THR A 25 13.96 3.17 -2.92
N LEU A 26 12.76 3.65 -2.60
CA LEU A 26 12.55 5.00 -2.08
C LEU A 26 13.19 5.18 -0.70
N ASP A 27 13.14 4.17 0.16
CA ASP A 27 13.82 4.21 1.45
C ASP A 27 15.34 4.38 1.29
N ARG A 28 15.97 3.60 0.40
CA ARG A 28 17.40 3.71 0.10
C ARG A 28 17.78 5.08 -0.49
N ILE A 29 17.05 5.55 -1.49
CA ILE A 29 17.34 6.85 -2.15
C ILE A 29 17.08 8.02 -1.19
N SER A 30 16.09 7.91 -0.31
CA SER A 30 15.79 8.94 0.68
C SER A 30 16.74 8.91 1.89
N GLY A 31 17.52 7.84 2.08
CA GLY A 31 18.40 7.65 3.23
C GLY A 31 17.64 7.29 4.51
N GLY A 32 16.70 6.33 4.43
CA GLY A 32 15.95 5.84 5.60
C GLY A 32 14.81 6.77 6.05
N ARG A 33 14.26 7.58 5.15
CA ARG A 33 13.27 8.63 5.48
C ARG A 33 11.87 8.31 4.98
N LEU A 34 11.62 7.08 4.55
CA LEU A 34 10.30 6.64 4.14
C LEU A 34 9.50 6.13 5.35
N LEU A 35 8.23 6.53 5.41
CA LEU A 35 7.20 6.01 6.30
C LEU A 35 6.04 5.53 5.42
N ILE A 36 5.41 4.43 5.81
CA ILE A 36 4.31 3.84 5.06
C ILE A 36 3.01 3.98 5.85
N ASN A 37 1.97 4.48 5.19
CA ASN A 37 0.60 4.44 5.67
C ASN A 37 -0.18 3.39 4.86
N VAL A 38 -0.64 2.32 5.50
CA VAL A 38 -1.39 1.27 4.81
C VAL A 38 -2.86 1.67 4.76
N VAL A 39 -3.44 1.71 3.55
CA VAL A 39 -4.82 2.18 3.32
C VAL A 39 -5.59 1.13 2.53
N THR A 40 -6.52 0.44 3.19
CA THR A 40 -7.36 -0.64 2.64
C THR A 40 -8.34 -0.20 1.53
N GLY A 41 -8.49 1.11 1.29
CA GLY A 41 -9.45 1.67 0.33
C GLY A 41 -10.87 1.75 0.92
N GLY A 42 -11.42 2.96 0.96
CA GLY A 42 -12.71 3.25 1.62
C GLY A 42 -13.88 3.48 0.66
N ASP A 43 -13.63 4.15 -0.46
CA ASP A 43 -14.66 4.58 -1.40
C ASP A 43 -14.98 3.48 -2.43
N PRO A 44 -16.21 2.93 -2.46
CA PRO A 44 -16.61 1.92 -3.43
C PRO A 44 -16.59 2.40 -4.90
N VAL A 45 -16.78 3.69 -5.17
CA VAL A 45 -16.75 4.23 -6.54
C VAL A 45 -15.32 4.28 -7.06
N GLU A 46 -14.40 4.81 -6.26
CA GLU A 46 -12.97 4.83 -6.58
C GLU A 46 -12.44 3.40 -6.76
N ASN A 47 -12.74 2.52 -5.81
CA ASN A 47 -12.30 1.12 -5.86
C ASN A 47 -12.78 0.41 -7.15
N LYS A 48 -14.03 0.63 -7.57
CA LYS A 48 -14.54 0.05 -8.83
C LYS A 48 -13.82 0.63 -10.05
N GLY A 49 -13.48 1.92 -10.02
CA GLY A 49 -12.66 2.56 -11.06
C GLY A 49 -11.25 1.95 -11.15
N ASP A 50 -10.71 1.55 -10.01
CA ASP A 50 -9.42 0.85 -9.88
C ASP A 50 -9.51 -0.67 -10.14
N GLY A 51 -10.70 -1.20 -10.45
CA GLY A 51 -10.91 -2.63 -10.73
C GLY A 51 -11.07 -3.52 -9.48
N ILE A 52 -11.31 -2.93 -8.30
CA ILE A 52 -11.53 -3.62 -7.03
C ILE A 52 -13.03 -3.68 -6.74
N PHE A 53 -13.59 -4.89 -6.68
CA PHE A 53 -15.03 -5.13 -6.50
C PHE A 53 -15.38 -5.78 -5.15
N LEU A 54 -14.46 -5.72 -4.19
CA LEU A 54 -14.57 -6.36 -2.87
C LEU A 54 -15.40 -5.54 -1.88
N SER A 55 -16.14 -6.24 -1.02
CA SER A 55 -16.84 -5.67 0.14
C SER A 55 -15.87 -5.09 1.17
N HIS A 56 -16.39 -4.44 2.21
CA HIS A 56 -15.55 -3.81 3.24
C HIS A 56 -14.62 -4.84 3.91
N ASP A 57 -15.17 -5.97 4.36
CA ASP A 57 -14.44 -6.98 5.12
C ASP A 57 -13.42 -7.72 4.24
N GLU A 58 -13.81 -8.10 3.02
CA GLU A 58 -12.91 -8.75 2.04
C GLU A 58 -11.69 -7.89 1.73
N ARG A 59 -11.84 -6.55 1.68
CA ARG A 59 -10.67 -5.67 1.49
C ARG A 59 -9.71 -5.74 2.68
N TYR A 60 -10.20 -5.88 3.91
CA TYR A 60 -9.33 -6.07 5.08
C TYR A 60 -8.66 -7.44 5.11
N GLU A 61 -9.30 -8.48 4.57
CA GLU A 61 -8.66 -9.79 4.35
C GLU A 61 -7.51 -9.67 3.35
N VAL A 62 -7.73 -9.03 2.19
CA VAL A 62 -6.68 -8.76 1.20
C VAL A 62 -5.56 -7.90 1.79
N THR A 63 -5.90 -6.88 2.60
CA THR A 63 -4.88 -6.08 3.31
C THR A 63 -4.03 -6.96 4.24
N ARG A 64 -4.62 -7.93 4.92
CA ARG A 64 -3.88 -8.85 5.79
C ARG A 64 -2.90 -9.70 4.99
N GLU A 65 -3.37 -10.34 3.93
CA GLU A 65 -2.51 -11.17 3.06
C GLU A 65 -1.39 -10.36 2.41
N PHE A 66 -1.72 -9.14 1.93
CA PHE A 66 -0.73 -8.22 1.40
C PHE A 66 0.37 -7.94 2.41
N LEU A 67 0.01 -7.66 3.67
CA LEU A 67 0.97 -7.35 4.72
C LEU A 67 1.82 -8.56 5.12
N ASP A 68 1.31 -9.78 5.01
CA ASP A 68 2.09 -10.98 5.29
C ASP A 68 3.17 -11.25 4.23
N ILE A 69 2.96 -10.82 2.99
CA ILE A 69 3.97 -10.88 1.92
C ILE A 69 4.91 -9.65 1.94
N TYR A 70 4.37 -8.49 2.34
CA TYR A 70 5.06 -7.19 2.23
C TYR A 70 6.11 -6.93 3.32
N LYS A 71 5.96 -7.53 4.51
CA LYS A 71 6.91 -7.42 5.64
C LYS A 71 8.30 -7.94 5.26
#